data_AF-A0A2N2ZWL7-F1
#
_entry.id   AF-A0A2N2ZWL7-F1
#
_cell.length_a   1.000
_cell.length_b   1.000
_cell.length_c   1.000
_cell.angle_alpha   90.00
_cell.angle_beta   90.00
_cell.angle_gamma   90.00
#
_symmetry.space_group_name_H-M   'P 1'
#
loop_
_entity.id
_entity.type
_entity.pdbx_description
1 polymer ?
#
loop_
_entity_poly.entity_id
_entity_poly.type
_entity_poly.pdbx_seq_one_letter_code
_entity_poly.pdbx_strand_id
1 'polypeptide(L)'
;MVKMKNFNFLIAILSISIFFSGCNNSDKEVIPTDCTDVHWTHNESDNGQDKWIDLCTGYNACGGQSQSPVNISAAITDTTLSELVFSYSSTPAEIENNGHTIEFVCEEGSKLIISTKEYELLQFHYHAQSEHQMDGMYYPLEVHFVHKASESDYAVVGVFFEEGEENELFTKFLGSV
;
A
#
# COMPACT_ATOMS: atom_id res chain seq x y z
N MET A 1 -70.75 26.88 27.16
CA MET A 1 -71.87 25.93 27.31
C MET A 1 -72.06 25.31 25.94
N VAL A 2 -71.61 24.09 25.64
CA VAL A 2 -72.00 22.79 26.20
C VAL A 2 -70.79 21.85 26.22
N LYS A 3 -70.57 21.21 27.37
CA LYS A 3 -69.73 20.01 27.58
C LYS A 3 -70.55 18.78 27.20
N MET A 4 -69.89 17.72 26.70
CA MET A 4 -70.16 16.28 26.92
C MET A 4 -69.47 15.48 25.78
N LYS A 5 -68.91 14.28 25.97
CA LYS A 5 -68.61 13.42 27.11
C LYS A 5 -67.63 12.38 26.55
N ASN A 6 -66.58 12.04 27.29
CA ASN A 6 -65.69 10.93 26.94
C ASN A 6 -66.48 9.62 26.93
N PHE A 7 -66.34 8.82 25.86
CA PHE A 7 -66.78 7.44 25.83
C PHE A 7 -65.54 6.55 25.69
N ASN A 8 -65.22 5.85 26.77
CA ASN A 8 -64.17 4.84 26.81
C ASN A 8 -64.65 3.61 26.06
N PHE A 9 -63.98 3.26 24.97
CA PHE A 9 -64.02 1.90 24.43
C PHE A 9 -62.68 1.25 24.76
N LEU A 10 -62.67 0.38 25.78
CA LEU A 10 -61.56 -0.54 26.03
C LEU A 10 -61.51 -1.52 24.86
N ILE A 11 -60.53 -1.36 23.96
CA ILE A 11 -60.05 -2.45 23.13
C ILE A 11 -58.79 -2.97 23.82
N ALA A 12 -58.92 -4.11 24.49
CA ALA A 12 -57.79 -4.89 24.97
C ALA A 12 -57.05 -5.44 23.74
N ILE A 13 -56.09 -4.69 23.22
CA ILE A 13 -55.15 -5.19 22.22
C ILE A 13 -54.15 -6.04 23.01
N LEU A 14 -54.30 -7.35 22.91
CA LEU A 14 -53.35 -8.33 23.42
C LEU A 14 -52.04 -8.15 22.63
N SER A 15 -51.14 -7.30 23.12
CA SER A 15 -49.81 -7.13 22.58
C SER A 15 -48.99 -8.38 22.90
N ILE A 16 -49.09 -9.38 22.03
CA ILE A 16 -48.10 -10.46 21.94
C ILE A 16 -46.83 -9.81 21.39
N SER A 17 -45.97 -9.35 22.29
CA SER A 17 -44.60 -8.96 21.96
C SER A 17 -43.84 -10.23 21.58
N ILE A 18 -43.84 -10.56 20.29
CA ILE A 18 -42.85 -11.50 19.74
C ILE A 18 -41.51 -10.76 19.84
N PHE A 19 -40.77 -11.04 20.90
CA PHE A 19 -39.35 -10.79 20.92
C PHE A 19 -38.75 -11.66 19.83
N PHE A 20 -38.62 -11.09 18.62
CA PHE A 20 -37.55 -11.51 17.74
C PHE A 20 -36.26 -11.08 18.45
N SER A 21 -35.72 -11.98 19.28
CA SER A 21 -34.29 -11.99 19.53
C SER A 21 -33.66 -12.17 18.17
N GLY A 22 -33.33 -11.06 17.52
CA GLY A 22 -32.43 -11.06 16.40
C GLY A 22 -31.17 -11.75 16.88
N CYS A 23 -30.88 -12.93 16.32
CA CYS A 23 -29.50 -13.36 16.27
C CYS A 23 -28.79 -12.30 15.45
N ASN A 24 -28.15 -11.33 16.11
CA ASN A 24 -27.03 -10.64 15.51
C ASN A 24 -25.97 -11.72 15.34
N ASN A 25 -26.07 -12.48 14.24
CA ASN A 25 -24.88 -13.00 13.62
C ASN A 25 -24.12 -11.75 13.17
N SER A 26 -23.25 -11.27 14.05
CA SER A 26 -21.98 -10.75 13.57
C SER A 26 -21.38 -11.93 12.81
N ASP A 27 -21.72 -12.07 11.53
CA ASP A 27 -20.96 -12.91 10.63
C ASP A 27 -19.55 -12.36 10.77
N LYS A 28 -18.71 -13.07 11.53
CA LYS A 28 -17.30 -12.73 11.62
C LYS A 28 -16.82 -12.86 10.20
N GLU A 29 -16.50 -11.74 9.57
CA GLU A 29 -15.90 -11.71 8.25
C GLU A 29 -14.70 -12.66 8.29
N VAL A 30 -14.80 -13.74 7.51
CA VAL A 30 -13.77 -14.78 7.52
C VAL A 30 -12.65 -14.25 6.65
N ILE A 31 -11.58 -13.78 7.29
CA ILE A 31 -10.38 -13.30 6.60
C ILE A 31 -9.81 -14.47 5.75
N PRO A 32 -9.62 -14.28 4.43
CA PRO A 32 -9.11 -15.32 3.53
C PRO A 32 -7.72 -15.85 3.95
N THR A 33 -7.50 -17.15 3.73
CA THR A 33 -6.17 -17.76 3.87
C THR A 33 -5.37 -17.78 2.58
N ASP A 34 -6.05 -17.77 1.44
CA ASP A 34 -5.45 -17.60 0.11
C ASP A 34 -5.58 -16.12 -0.28
N CYS A 35 -4.44 -15.45 -0.46
CA CYS A 35 -4.40 -14.02 -0.74
C CYS A 35 -4.31 -13.71 -2.25
N THR A 36 -4.34 -14.72 -3.14
CA THR A 36 -4.04 -14.55 -4.57
C THR A 36 -4.94 -13.51 -5.25
N ASP A 37 -6.23 -13.51 -4.92
CA ASP A 37 -7.23 -12.63 -5.52
C ASP A 37 -7.74 -11.55 -4.53
N VAL A 38 -7.01 -11.31 -3.44
CA VAL A 38 -7.37 -10.27 -2.46
C VAL A 38 -6.92 -8.91 -2.98
N HIS A 39 -7.89 -8.08 -3.36
CA HIS A 39 -7.62 -6.75 -3.87
C HIS A 39 -7.42 -5.73 -2.75
N TRP A 40 -6.37 -4.92 -2.85
CA TRP A 40 -6.04 -3.83 -1.94
C TRP A 40 -5.98 -2.49 -2.69
N THR A 41 -6.10 -1.36 -2.00
CA THR A 41 -6.05 -0.02 -2.59
C THR A 41 -5.26 0.96 -1.73
N HIS A 42 -4.78 2.05 -2.33
CA HIS A 42 -4.12 3.15 -1.61
C HIS A 42 -5.11 4.05 -0.85
N ASN A 43 -6.34 4.16 -1.34
CA ASN A 43 -7.31 5.15 -0.87
C ASN A 43 -8.08 4.66 0.36
N GLU A 44 -8.60 5.61 1.13
CA GLU A 44 -9.54 5.35 2.24
C GLU A 44 -10.82 4.67 1.69
N SER A 45 -10.84 3.34 1.74
CA SER A 45 -11.93 2.49 1.25
C SER A 45 -12.07 1.24 2.13
N ASP A 46 -12.96 0.31 1.77
CA ASP A 46 -13.06 -0.96 2.49
C ASP A 46 -11.81 -1.83 2.36
N ASN A 47 -10.97 -1.57 1.35
CA ASN A 47 -9.70 -2.25 1.12
C ASN A 47 -8.52 -1.26 1.16
N GLY A 48 -8.64 -0.19 1.94
CA GLY A 48 -7.64 0.85 2.10
C GLY A 48 -6.43 0.42 2.95
N GLN A 49 -5.39 1.24 2.93
CA GLN A 49 -4.12 1.02 3.62
C GLN A 49 -4.29 0.74 5.13
N ASP A 50 -5.23 1.40 5.78
CA ASP A 50 -5.56 1.23 7.20
C ASP A 50 -6.13 -0.15 7.54
N LYS A 51 -6.55 -0.92 6.52
CA LYS A 51 -7.20 -2.23 6.65
C LYS A 51 -6.40 -3.38 6.06
N TRP A 52 -5.24 -3.14 5.44
CA TRP A 52 -4.48 -4.19 4.74
C TRP A 52 -4.18 -5.42 5.61
N ILE A 53 -3.88 -5.21 6.90
CA ILE A 53 -3.66 -6.31 7.85
C ILE A 53 -4.84 -7.28 7.95
N ASP A 54 -6.06 -6.78 7.78
CA ASP A 54 -7.30 -7.53 7.95
C ASP A 54 -7.83 -8.11 6.62
N LEU A 55 -7.22 -7.78 5.47
CA LEU A 55 -7.67 -8.25 4.15
C LEU A 55 -7.32 -9.71 3.89
N CYS A 56 -6.20 -10.21 4.45
CA CYS A 56 -5.80 -11.60 4.30
C CYS A 56 -4.90 -12.05 5.43
N THR A 57 -4.96 -13.34 5.81
CA THR A 57 -4.07 -13.88 6.85
C THR A 57 -2.57 -13.83 6.47
N GLY A 58 -2.24 -13.74 5.17
CA GLY A 58 -0.87 -13.52 4.71
C GLY A 58 -0.35 -12.09 4.91
N TYR A 59 -1.22 -11.12 5.21
CA TYR A 59 -0.87 -9.69 5.30
C TYR A 59 -0.59 -9.22 6.74
N ASN A 60 -0.45 -10.15 7.69
CA ASN A 60 -0.14 -9.83 9.10
C ASN A 60 1.09 -8.92 9.26
N ALA A 61 2.04 -8.98 8.33
CA ALA A 61 3.23 -8.12 8.34
C ALA A 61 2.89 -6.63 8.24
N CYS A 62 1.77 -6.24 7.63
CA CYS A 62 1.32 -4.84 7.52
C CYS A 62 1.07 -4.19 8.89
N GLY A 63 0.80 -4.99 9.94
CA GLY A 63 0.72 -4.53 11.34
C GLY A 63 2.03 -4.66 12.13
N GLY A 64 3.14 -4.92 11.44
CA GLY A 64 4.45 -5.15 12.03
C GLY A 64 5.05 -3.89 12.66
N GLN A 65 6.20 -4.06 13.34
CA GLN A 65 6.91 -2.95 14.00
C GLN A 65 8.00 -2.31 13.14
N SER A 66 8.36 -2.96 12.02
CA SER A 66 9.37 -2.48 11.07
C SER A 66 8.69 -2.34 9.72
N GLN A 67 7.87 -1.30 9.56
CA GLN A 67 7.16 -0.99 8.33
C GLN A 67 7.82 0.18 7.61
N SER A 68 7.67 0.18 6.29
CA SER A 68 7.96 1.29 5.40
C SER A 68 6.66 1.79 4.78
N PRO A 69 6.58 3.04 4.32
CA PRO A 69 7.63 4.07 4.41
C PRO A 69 7.80 4.65 5.83
N VAL A 70 8.82 5.49 6.00
CA VAL A 70 9.06 6.25 7.24
C VAL A 70 9.34 7.72 6.96
N ASN A 71 9.15 8.56 7.99
CA ASN A 71 9.74 9.89 8.00
C ASN A 71 11.21 9.81 8.42
N ILE A 72 12.10 10.05 7.46
CA ILE A 72 13.54 10.11 7.69
C ILE A 72 13.84 11.47 8.31
N SER A 73 14.13 11.45 9.61
CA SER A 73 14.53 12.61 10.38
C SER A 73 15.71 12.23 11.28
N ALA A 74 16.58 13.19 11.59
CA ALA A 74 17.75 12.99 12.44
C ALA A 74 18.72 11.89 11.95
N ALA A 75 18.94 11.80 10.64
CA ALA A 75 19.95 10.91 10.07
C ALA A 75 21.34 11.22 10.66
N ILE A 76 22.07 10.17 11.03
CA ILE A 76 23.44 10.26 11.52
C ILE A 76 24.41 9.80 10.46
N THR A 77 25.54 10.49 10.33
CA THR A 77 26.62 10.04 9.45
C THR A 77 27.30 8.83 10.09
N ASP A 78 27.23 7.69 9.40
CA ASP A 78 27.95 6.48 9.77
C ASP A 78 28.92 6.08 8.65
N THR A 79 30.20 6.29 8.89
CA THR A 79 31.27 5.97 7.93
C THR A 79 31.60 4.48 7.87
N THR A 80 30.95 3.64 8.68
CA THR A 80 31.12 2.18 8.66
C THR A 80 30.18 1.48 7.68
N LEU A 81 29.16 2.20 7.17
CA LEU A 81 28.26 1.70 6.16
C LEU A 81 29.04 1.34 4.88
N SER A 82 28.66 0.21 4.29
CA SER A 82 29.20 -0.20 3.00
C SER A 82 28.69 0.70 1.89
N GLU A 83 29.54 0.99 0.92
CA GLU A 83 29.14 1.69 -0.30
C GLU A 83 28.11 0.85 -1.07
N LEU A 84 27.16 1.54 -1.72
CA LEU A 84 26.24 0.96 -2.68
C LEU A 84 26.90 0.98 -4.05
N VAL A 85 27.27 -0.19 -4.59
CA VAL A 85 27.89 -0.30 -5.90
C VAL A 85 26.85 -0.74 -6.92
N PHE A 86 26.56 0.14 -7.88
CA PHE A 86 25.60 -0.11 -8.95
C PHE A 86 26.31 -0.65 -10.19
N SER A 87 26.04 -1.89 -10.55
CA SER A 87 26.49 -2.51 -11.80
C SER A 87 25.29 -2.63 -12.75
N TYR A 88 24.80 -1.47 -13.20
CA TYR A 88 23.69 -1.38 -14.14
C TYR A 88 24.18 -1.27 -15.57
N SER A 89 23.42 -1.87 -16.48
CA SER A 89 23.62 -1.75 -17.92
C SER A 89 22.28 -1.43 -18.58
N SER A 90 22.34 -0.93 -19.82
CA SER A 90 21.13 -0.80 -20.62
C SER A 90 20.52 -2.18 -20.84
N THR A 91 19.30 -2.37 -20.34
CA THR A 91 18.56 -3.62 -20.44
C THR A 91 17.17 -3.34 -21.04
N PRO A 92 16.57 -4.27 -21.81
CA PRO A 92 15.16 -4.19 -22.14
C PRO A 92 14.31 -4.15 -20.87
N ALA A 93 13.22 -3.38 -20.92
CA ALA A 93 12.22 -3.36 -19.87
C ALA A 93 10.82 -3.38 -20.48
N GLU A 94 9.93 -4.18 -19.89
CA GLU A 94 8.50 -4.14 -20.15
C GLU A 94 7.83 -3.13 -19.23
N ILE A 95 6.90 -2.34 -19.77
CA ILE A 95 6.20 -1.29 -19.02
C ILE A 95 4.78 -1.75 -18.74
N GLU A 96 4.44 -1.83 -17.46
CA GLU A 96 3.14 -2.29 -17.00
C GLU A 96 2.44 -1.20 -16.19
N ASN A 97 1.14 -1.05 -16.40
CA ASN A 97 0.24 -0.38 -15.48
C ASN A 97 -0.62 -1.44 -14.79
N ASN A 98 -0.30 -1.75 -13.54
CA ASN A 98 -0.99 -2.78 -12.77
C ASN A 98 -2.18 -2.25 -11.95
N GLY A 99 -2.59 -0.99 -12.18
CA GLY A 99 -3.65 -0.31 -11.44
C GLY A 99 -3.19 0.37 -10.14
N HIS A 100 -1.97 0.10 -9.69
CA HIS A 100 -1.38 0.68 -8.48
C HIS A 100 -0.16 1.57 -8.77
N THR A 101 0.64 1.20 -9.76
CA THR A 101 1.82 1.95 -10.20
C THR A 101 2.06 1.75 -11.70
N ILE A 102 2.94 2.58 -12.27
CA ILE A 102 3.67 2.23 -13.48
C ILE A 102 4.95 1.49 -13.08
N GLU A 103 5.13 0.27 -13.57
CA GLU A 103 6.26 -0.61 -13.27
C GLU A 103 7.05 -0.89 -14.56
N PHE A 104 8.37 -0.94 -14.43
CA PHE A 104 9.31 -1.28 -15.50
C PHE A 104 10.00 -2.59 -15.11
N VAL A 105 9.52 -3.71 -15.66
CA VAL A 105 10.05 -5.05 -15.41
C VAL A 105 11.31 -5.23 -16.25
N CYS A 106 12.46 -5.44 -15.61
CA CYS A 106 13.77 -5.46 -16.24
C CYS A 106 14.21 -6.89 -16.57
N GLU A 107 14.86 -7.08 -17.73
CA GLU A 107 15.61 -8.32 -17.97
C GLU A 107 16.84 -8.43 -17.03
N GLU A 108 17.19 -9.68 -16.71
CA GLU A 108 18.34 -10.03 -15.86
C GLU A 108 19.65 -9.37 -16.32
N GLY A 109 20.55 -9.13 -15.35
CA GLY A 109 21.93 -8.71 -15.63
C GLY A 109 22.38 -7.39 -15.00
N SER A 110 21.45 -6.56 -14.50
CA SER A 110 21.78 -5.39 -13.69
C SER A 110 21.73 -5.73 -12.19
N LYS A 111 22.68 -5.22 -11.41
CA LYS A 111 22.83 -5.58 -9.99
C LYS A 111 23.19 -4.39 -9.10
N LEU A 112 22.72 -4.45 -7.86
CA LEU A 112 23.19 -3.68 -6.73
C LEU A 112 24.11 -4.56 -5.87
N ILE A 113 25.26 -4.05 -5.47
CA ILE A 113 26.20 -4.75 -4.60
C ILE A 113 26.33 -3.97 -3.30
N ILE A 114 26.06 -4.63 -2.18
CA ILE A 114 26.22 -4.10 -0.82
C ILE A 114 27.22 -4.99 -0.09
N SER A 115 28.38 -4.44 0.23
CA SER A 115 29.52 -5.22 0.73
C SER A 115 29.91 -6.33 -0.28
N THR A 116 29.79 -7.61 0.08
CA THR A 116 30.09 -8.74 -0.81
C THR A 116 28.85 -9.38 -1.44
N LYS A 117 27.66 -8.80 -1.19
CA LYS A 117 26.40 -9.42 -1.57
C LYS A 117 25.80 -8.73 -2.78
N GLU A 118 25.43 -9.54 -3.77
CA GLU A 118 24.80 -9.09 -4.99
C GLU A 118 23.28 -9.23 -4.90
N TYR A 119 22.58 -8.20 -5.34
CA TYR A 119 21.14 -8.14 -5.46
C TYR A 119 20.79 -7.82 -6.91
N GLU A 120 20.12 -8.73 -7.59
CA GLU A 120 19.68 -8.56 -8.98
C GLU A 120 18.51 -7.60 -9.05
N LEU A 121 18.58 -6.62 -9.96
CA LEU A 121 17.48 -5.69 -10.25
C LEU A 121 16.36 -6.45 -10.97
N LEU A 122 15.14 -6.34 -10.44
CA LEU A 122 13.94 -6.99 -10.99
C LEU A 122 13.07 -5.99 -11.74
N GLN A 123 12.83 -4.85 -11.10
CA GLN A 123 11.97 -3.82 -11.62
C GLN A 123 12.32 -2.47 -10.98
N PHE A 124 11.78 -1.41 -11.57
CA PHE A 124 11.55 -0.17 -10.84
C PHE A 124 10.15 0.36 -11.09
N HIS A 125 9.61 1.11 -10.12
CA HIS A 125 8.26 1.64 -10.18
C HIS A 125 8.14 2.97 -9.43
N TYR A 126 7.03 3.67 -9.63
CA TYR A 126 6.87 5.06 -9.21
C TYR A 126 5.69 5.26 -8.27
N HIS A 127 5.90 6.11 -7.26
CA HIS A 127 4.84 6.63 -6.39
C HIS A 127 4.69 8.13 -6.63
N ALA A 128 3.48 8.56 -6.98
CA ALA A 128 3.12 9.97 -7.10
C ALA A 128 2.81 10.53 -5.71
N GLN A 129 3.50 11.61 -5.36
CA GLN A 129 3.88 11.94 -3.99
C GLN A 129 4.77 10.84 -3.38
N SER A 130 5.89 11.23 -2.79
CA SER A 130 6.83 10.27 -2.21
C SER A 130 6.17 9.47 -1.08
N GLU A 131 6.55 8.21 -0.93
CA GLU A 131 6.09 7.40 0.20
C GLU A 131 6.87 7.82 1.45
N HIS A 132 8.20 7.91 1.35
CA HIS A 132 9.04 8.42 2.42
C HIS A 132 8.93 9.94 2.55
N GLN A 133 9.13 10.42 3.77
CA GLN A 133 9.27 11.85 4.06
C GLN A 133 10.72 12.15 4.43
N MET A 134 11.19 13.37 4.13
CA MET A 134 12.43 13.92 4.67
C MET A 134 12.07 15.09 5.60
N ASP A 135 12.42 14.98 6.88
CA ASP A 135 12.09 15.99 7.90
C ASP A 135 10.60 16.41 7.91
N GLY A 136 9.71 15.43 7.69
CA GLY A 136 8.26 15.64 7.65
C GLY A 136 7.70 16.14 6.32
N MET A 137 8.55 16.31 5.30
CA MET A 137 8.16 16.82 3.98
C MET A 137 8.12 15.71 2.94
N TYR A 138 7.09 15.75 2.10
CA TYR A 138 6.97 14.89 0.92
C TYR A 138 7.63 15.53 -0.30
N TYR A 139 8.18 14.68 -1.15
CA TYR A 139 8.59 15.03 -2.51
C TYR A 139 7.44 14.73 -3.50
N PRO A 140 7.40 15.38 -4.67
CA PRO A 140 6.35 15.17 -5.66
C PRO A 140 6.33 13.75 -6.26
N LEU A 141 7.44 13.03 -6.24
CA LEU A 141 7.55 11.68 -6.79
C LEU A 141 8.70 10.92 -6.11
N GLU A 142 8.54 9.62 -5.94
CA GLU A 142 9.59 8.69 -5.51
C GLU A 142 9.62 7.47 -6.43
N VAL A 143 10.81 7.06 -6.86
CA VAL A 143 11.01 5.80 -7.59
C VAL A 143 11.64 4.77 -6.66
N HIS A 144 11.20 3.52 -6.77
CA HIS A 144 11.78 2.38 -6.09
C HIS A 144 12.43 1.45 -7.10
N PHE A 145 13.72 1.17 -6.92
CA PHE A 145 14.43 0.12 -7.66
C PHE A 145 14.50 -1.14 -6.78
N VAL A 146 13.76 -2.18 -7.18
CA VAL A 146 13.59 -3.40 -6.39
C VAL A 146 14.59 -4.45 -6.84
N HIS A 147 15.36 -4.95 -5.88
CA HIS A 147 16.36 -5.99 -6.11
C HIS A 147 16.16 -7.17 -5.17
N LYS A 148 16.61 -8.36 -5.57
CA LYS A 148 16.66 -9.54 -4.69
C LYS A 148 17.98 -10.30 -4.77
N ALA A 149 18.36 -10.90 -3.64
CA ALA A 149 19.45 -11.87 -3.56
C ALA A 149 18.93 -13.31 -3.39
N SER A 150 17.71 -13.47 -2.88
CA SER A 150 16.99 -14.75 -2.77
C SER A 150 15.48 -14.49 -2.57
N GLU A 151 14.68 -15.55 -2.47
CA GLU A 151 13.21 -15.47 -2.34
C GLU A 151 12.68 -14.59 -1.19
N SER A 152 13.47 -14.37 -0.14
CA SER A 152 13.06 -13.58 1.04
C SER A 152 14.02 -12.42 1.35
N ASP A 153 14.94 -12.11 0.45
CA ASP A 153 16.02 -11.17 0.72
C ASP A 153 16.10 -10.10 -0.36
N TYR A 154 15.53 -8.95 -0.04
CA TYR A 154 15.34 -7.84 -0.96
C TYR A 154 16.15 -6.61 -0.52
N ALA A 155 16.53 -5.81 -1.51
CA ALA A 155 17.06 -4.46 -1.31
C ALA A 155 16.31 -3.50 -2.24
N VAL A 156 15.75 -2.43 -1.67
CA VAL A 156 15.04 -1.40 -2.42
C VAL A 156 15.79 -0.09 -2.30
N VAL A 157 16.12 0.52 -3.44
CA VAL A 157 16.71 1.86 -3.49
C VAL A 157 15.60 2.85 -3.83
N GLY A 158 15.29 3.74 -2.89
CA GLY A 158 14.37 4.85 -3.11
C GLY A 158 15.10 6.09 -3.60
N VAL A 159 14.59 6.77 -4.62
CA VAL A 159 15.11 8.05 -5.11
C VAL A 159 13.97 9.07 -5.18
N PHE A 160 14.13 10.18 -4.45
CA PHE A 160 13.22 11.31 -4.52
C PHE A 160 13.44 12.13 -5.80
N PHE A 161 12.35 12.67 -6.32
CA PHE A 161 12.36 13.60 -7.44
C PHE A 161 11.91 14.98 -6.95
N GLU A 162 12.49 16.02 -7.52
CA GLU A 162 12.04 17.40 -7.37
C GLU A 162 11.48 17.89 -8.70
N GLU A 163 10.58 18.87 -8.66
CA GLU A 163 10.15 19.57 -9.87
C GLU A 163 11.33 20.32 -10.49
N GLY A 164 11.54 20.16 -11.80
CA GLY A 164 12.67 20.76 -12.48
C GLY A 164 12.69 20.46 -13.98
N GLU A 165 13.90 20.28 -14.51
CA GLU A 165 14.11 19.94 -15.91
C GLU A 165 13.44 18.60 -16.29
N GLU A 166 13.06 18.50 -17.56
CA GLU A 166 12.38 17.32 -18.08
C GLU A 166 13.27 16.07 -17.97
N ASN A 167 12.68 14.97 -17.48
CA ASN A 167 13.35 13.68 -17.43
C ASN A 167 13.09 12.90 -18.73
N GLU A 168 14.14 12.57 -19.47
CA GLU A 168 14.04 11.89 -20.77
C GLU A 168 13.25 10.57 -20.71
N LEU A 169 13.29 9.84 -19.58
CA LEU A 169 12.53 8.61 -19.41
C LEU A 169 11.03 8.91 -19.40
N PHE A 170 10.60 9.94 -18.67
CA PHE A 170 9.20 10.37 -18.64
C PHE A 170 8.74 10.82 -20.02
N THR A 171 9.53 11.62 -20.73
CA THR A 171 9.18 12.04 -22.10
C THR A 171 9.01 10.84 -23.03
N LYS A 172 9.96 9.91 -22.98
CA LYS A 172 10.02 8.79 -23.91
C LYS A 172 8.93 7.76 -23.67
N PHE A 173 8.55 7.54 -22.41
CA PHE A 173 7.69 6.42 -22.04
C PHE A 173 6.37 6.81 -21.38
N LEU A 174 6.29 7.98 -20.73
CA LEU A 174 5.09 8.46 -20.04
C LEU A 174 4.43 9.65 -20.76
N GLY A 175 5.12 10.34 -21.67
CA GLY A 175 4.56 11.45 -22.45
C GLY A 175 3.67 11.01 -23.62
N SER A 176 3.52 9.71 -23.86
CA SER A 176 2.78 9.13 -24.99
C SER A 176 1.50 8.39 -24.59
N VAL A 177 1.12 8.44 -23.30
CA VAL A 177 -0.15 7.90 -22.77
C VAL A 177 -1.19 9.00 -22.58
#